data_AF-N8Y9S6-F1
#
_entry.id   AF-N8Y9S6-F1
#
_cell.length_a   1.000
_cell.length_b   1.000
_cell.length_c   1.000
_cell.angle_alpha   90.00
_cell.angle_beta   90.00
_cell.angle_gamma   90.00
#
_symmetry.space_group_name_H-M   'P 1'
#
loop_
_entity.id
_entity.type
_entity.pdbx_description
1 polymer ?
#
loop_
_entity_poly.entity_id
_entity_poly.type
_entity_poly.pdbx_seq_one_letter_code
_entity_poly.pdbx_strand_id
1 'polypeptide(L)'
;MNYPQFKYHPNAYKLDLFEKEDGICSICNQQRDLKYVCSFYSIDEPDYICPWCIANGAAAQKYDGEYNDYCGIEGVSSNPNDPSEKINPEFLDEICLKTPSYHSWQQEVWLVHCNEPCQFIAYADSEMLKPIWDEVKADIEENGYPVELIQDHLSIDGDLTGYLFQCIHCQQHRLHIDCS
;
A
#
# COMPACT_ATOMS: atom_id res chain seq x y z
N MET A 1 11.74 -21.26 -3.51
CA MET A 1 11.21 -21.02 -2.14
C MET A 1 9.80 -20.46 -2.29
N ASN A 2 8.89 -20.73 -1.34
CA ASN A 2 7.57 -20.09 -1.35
C ASN A 2 7.66 -18.81 -0.49
N TYR A 3 7.46 -17.66 -1.12
CA TYR A 3 7.41 -16.37 -0.43
C TYR A 3 6.09 -16.22 0.34
N PRO A 4 6.09 -15.48 1.48
CA PRO A 4 4.87 -15.21 2.22
C PRO A 4 3.88 -14.40 1.36
N GLN A 5 2.59 -14.61 1.59
CA GLN A 5 1.55 -13.81 0.95
C GLN A 5 1.18 -12.65 1.87
N PHE A 6 0.96 -11.46 1.31
CA PHE A 6 0.49 -10.30 2.05
C PHE A 6 -0.99 -10.12 1.81
N LYS A 7 -1.79 -10.15 2.88
CA LYS A 7 -3.24 -10.09 2.80
C LYS A 7 -3.71 -8.86 2.05
N TYR A 8 -3.15 -7.70 2.37
CA TYR A 8 -3.54 -6.41 1.80
C TYR A 8 -2.65 -5.96 0.63
N HIS A 9 -1.60 -6.70 0.31
CA HIS A 9 -0.80 -6.41 -0.88
C HIS A 9 -0.45 -7.69 -1.68
N PRO A 10 -1.46 -8.33 -2.31
CA PRO A 10 -1.30 -9.64 -2.93
C PRO A 10 -0.35 -9.65 -4.14
N ASN A 11 -0.13 -8.49 -4.77
CA ASN A 11 0.73 -8.34 -5.95
C ASN A 11 2.12 -7.75 -5.62
N ALA A 12 2.52 -7.64 -4.34
CA ALA A 12 3.76 -6.96 -3.95
C ALA A 12 5.02 -7.42 -4.71
N TYR A 13 5.12 -8.72 -5.04
CA TYR A 13 6.25 -9.28 -5.79
C TYR A 13 6.25 -8.97 -7.29
N LYS A 14 5.22 -8.30 -7.81
CA LYS A 14 5.05 -7.95 -9.22
C LYS A 14 5.10 -6.44 -9.48
N LEU A 15 5.22 -5.63 -8.43
CA LEU A 15 5.19 -4.16 -8.49
C LEU A 15 6.54 -3.55 -8.14
N ASP A 16 7.63 -4.25 -8.46
CA ASP A 16 9.01 -3.78 -8.27
C ASP A 16 9.40 -3.34 -6.85
N LEU A 17 8.63 -3.75 -5.84
CA LEU A 17 8.92 -3.51 -4.42
C LEU A 17 10.03 -4.43 -3.89
N PHE A 18 10.42 -5.43 -4.68
CA PHE A 18 11.40 -6.43 -4.32
C PHE A 18 12.39 -6.67 -5.46
N GLU A 19 13.67 -6.66 -5.13
CA GLU A 19 14.76 -6.96 -6.06
C GLU A 19 15.35 -8.35 -5.80
N LYS A 20 15.71 -9.03 -6.89
CA LYS A 20 16.43 -10.31 -6.85
C LYS A 20 17.90 -10.07 -6.48
N GLU A 21 18.13 -9.94 -5.18
CA GLU A 21 19.45 -9.72 -4.59
C GLU A 21 19.75 -10.80 -3.53
N ASP A 22 20.85 -11.54 -3.72
CA ASP A 22 21.35 -12.47 -2.70
C ASP A 22 21.98 -11.69 -1.54
N GLY A 23 21.53 -11.95 -0.32
CA GLY A 23 22.05 -11.26 0.86
C GLY A 23 21.65 -11.90 2.18
N ILE A 24 22.19 -11.36 3.27
CA ILE A 24 21.85 -11.76 4.63
C ILE A 24 20.85 -10.76 5.19
N CYS A 25 19.67 -11.22 5.57
CA CYS A 25 18.65 -10.35 6.14
C CYS A 25 19.12 -9.74 7.47
N SER A 26 19.06 -8.41 7.58
CA SER A 26 19.48 -7.66 8.78
C SER A 26 18.63 -7.97 10.01
N ILE A 27 17.46 -8.60 9.83
CA ILE A 27 16.53 -8.94 10.92
C ILE A 27 16.78 -10.36 11.42
N CYS A 28 16.64 -11.35 10.52
CA CYS A 28 16.68 -12.77 10.90
C CYS A 28 18.04 -13.46 10.69
N ASN A 29 19.03 -12.74 10.13
CA ASN A 29 20.37 -13.26 9.81
C ASN A 29 20.38 -14.50 8.88
N GLN A 30 19.29 -14.72 8.14
CA GLN A 30 19.21 -15.82 7.16
C GLN A 30 19.67 -15.33 5.78
N GLN A 31 20.30 -16.23 5.02
CA GLN A 31 20.56 -16.03 3.60
C GLN A 31 19.25 -16.00 2.81
N ARG A 32 19.08 -14.99 1.96
CA ARG A 32 17.89 -14.71 1.15
C ARG A 32 18.28 -14.36 -0.27
N ASP A 33 17.31 -14.44 -1.17
CA ASP A 33 17.44 -14.18 -2.62
C ASP A 33 16.52 -13.04 -3.09
N LEU A 34 15.92 -12.31 -2.15
CA LEU A 34 14.93 -11.28 -2.42
C LEU A 34 14.96 -10.21 -1.32
N LYS A 35 15.24 -8.98 -1.73
CA LYS A 35 15.37 -7.80 -0.88
C LYS A 35 14.20 -6.85 -1.14
N TYR A 36 13.60 -6.32 -0.09
CA TYR A 36 12.61 -5.24 -0.19
C TYR A 36 13.31 -3.90 -0.43
N VAL A 37 12.78 -3.10 -1.36
CA VAL A 37 13.40 -1.85 -1.83
C VAL A 37 12.45 -0.64 -1.85
N CYS A 38 11.26 -0.78 -1.26
CA CYS A 38 10.30 0.32 -1.13
C CYS A 38 10.35 0.92 0.29
N SER A 39 9.44 1.85 0.59
CA SER A 39 9.40 2.63 1.82
C SER A 39 9.36 1.77 3.08
N PHE A 40 10.22 2.11 4.04
CA PHE A 40 10.20 1.63 5.41
C PHE A 40 10.75 2.76 6.29
N TYR A 41 9.87 3.40 7.05
CA TYR A 41 10.22 4.48 7.95
C TYR A 41 10.72 3.92 9.28
N SER A 42 11.96 4.23 9.63
CA SER A 42 12.57 3.86 10.91
C SER A 42 13.72 4.80 11.25
N ILE A 43 14.10 4.87 12.53
CA ILE A 43 15.25 5.68 12.97
C ILE A 43 16.57 5.08 12.43
N ASP A 44 16.68 3.77 12.48
CA ASP A 44 17.82 3.02 11.97
C ASP A 44 17.51 2.52 10.55
N GLU A 45 18.47 2.55 9.63
CA GLU A 45 18.29 2.06 8.26
C GLU A 45 18.72 0.59 8.14
N PRO A 46 17.81 -0.35 7.85
CA PRO A 46 18.17 -1.75 7.60
C PRO A 46 18.75 -1.97 6.20
N ASP A 47 19.96 -2.50 6.11
CA ASP A 47 20.60 -2.81 4.82
C ASP A 47 19.81 -3.82 3.95
N TYR A 48 19.16 -4.81 4.57
CA TYR A 48 18.46 -5.89 3.87
C TYR A 48 17.23 -6.37 4.66
N ILE A 49 16.04 -6.04 4.16
CA ILE A 49 14.77 -6.57 4.66
C ILE A 49 14.30 -7.70 3.73
N CYS A 50 13.99 -8.87 4.30
CA CYS A 50 13.44 -10.00 3.54
C CYS A 50 11.92 -10.12 3.73
N PRO A 51 11.18 -10.68 2.77
CA PRO A 51 9.72 -10.68 2.81
C PRO A 51 9.13 -11.42 4.03
N TRP A 52 9.83 -12.43 4.56
CA TRP A 52 9.38 -13.12 5.78
C TRP A 52 9.42 -12.24 7.03
N CYS A 53 10.39 -11.33 7.12
CA CYS A 53 10.50 -10.39 8.25
C CYS A 53 9.51 -9.23 8.15
N ILE A 54 9.03 -8.92 6.95
CA ILE A 54 7.88 -8.05 6.73
C ILE A 54 6.62 -8.78 7.22
N ALA A 55 6.34 -9.96 6.65
CA ALA A 55 5.08 -10.67 6.88
C ALA A 55 4.82 -11.08 8.33
N ASN A 56 5.87 -11.27 9.14
CA ASN A 56 5.73 -11.60 10.55
C ASN A 56 5.92 -10.38 11.49
N GLY A 57 6.14 -9.18 10.95
CA GLY A 57 6.34 -7.94 11.70
C GLY A 57 7.69 -7.82 12.41
N ALA A 58 8.63 -8.76 12.22
CA ALA A 58 9.91 -8.73 12.92
C ALA A 58 10.80 -7.54 12.53
N ALA A 59 10.67 -7.05 11.29
CA ALA A 59 11.39 -5.85 10.84
C ALA A 59 10.89 -4.59 11.55
N ALA A 60 9.57 -4.34 11.51
CA ALA A 60 8.92 -3.27 12.23
C ALA A 60 9.25 -3.30 13.73
N GLN A 61 9.14 -4.48 14.37
CA GLN A 61 9.46 -4.65 15.79
C GLN A 61 10.93 -4.33 16.11
N LYS A 62 11.88 -4.75 15.26
CA LYS A 62 13.31 -4.58 15.53
C LYS A 62 13.74 -3.12 15.43
N TYR A 63 13.16 -2.39 14.49
CA TYR A 63 13.59 -1.04 14.12
C TYR A 63 12.65 0.06 14.59
N ASP A 64 11.60 -0.30 15.35
CA ASP A 64 10.51 0.61 15.74
C ASP A 64 9.99 1.39 14.52
N GLY A 65 9.75 0.64 13.44
CA GLY A 65 9.49 1.20 12.12
C GLY A 65 8.19 0.72 11.51
N GLU A 66 7.79 1.40 10.45
CA GLU A 66 6.52 1.20 9.75
C GLU A 66 6.70 1.23 8.23
N TYR A 67 5.91 0.44 7.53
CA TYR A 67 5.86 0.41 6.07
C TYR A 67 4.87 1.42 5.51
N ASN A 68 3.79 1.69 6.24
CA ASN A 68 2.72 2.60 5.85
C ASN A 68 2.33 3.45 7.05
N ASP A 69 2.12 4.74 6.83
CA ASP A 69 1.70 5.68 7.85
C ASP A 69 0.29 5.33 8.37
N TYR A 70 0.19 5.23 9.69
CA TYR A 70 -1.06 5.05 10.41
C TYR A 70 -2.12 6.09 10.00
N CYS A 71 -1.72 7.36 9.86
CA CYS A 71 -2.61 8.45 9.48
C CYS A 71 -2.93 8.47 7.98
N GLY A 72 -2.21 7.69 7.17
CA GLY A 72 -2.49 7.49 5.75
C GLY A 72 -3.67 6.54 5.50
N ILE A 73 -4.15 5.83 6.51
CA ILE A 73 -5.27 4.88 6.36
C ILE A 73 -6.62 5.64 6.38
N GLU A 74 -7.46 5.40 5.37
CA GLU A 74 -8.76 6.07 5.22
C GLU A 74 -9.64 5.87 6.48
N GLY A 75 -10.14 6.97 7.04
CA GLY A 75 -10.99 6.94 8.23
C GLY A 75 -10.25 6.85 9.57
N VAL A 76 -8.91 6.90 9.56
CA VAL A 76 -8.08 7.12 10.74
C VAL A 76 -7.84 8.62 10.93
N SER A 77 -7.92 9.09 12.19
CA SER A 77 -7.65 10.49 12.54
C SER A 77 -6.47 10.59 13.50
N SER A 78 -5.60 11.56 13.24
CA SER A 78 -4.52 11.95 14.15
C SER A 78 -5.01 12.75 15.36
N ASN A 79 -6.27 13.21 15.36
CA ASN A 79 -6.84 13.98 16.47
C ASN A 79 -7.49 13.03 17.50
N PRO A 80 -6.97 12.98 18.74
CA PRO A 80 -7.48 12.08 19.78
C PRO A 80 -8.90 12.43 20.26
N ASN A 81 -9.45 13.58 19.86
CA ASN A 81 -10.81 13.99 20.17
C ASN A 81 -11.83 13.53 19.13
N ASP A 82 -11.39 13.01 18.00
CA ASP A 82 -12.29 12.48 16.99
C ASP A 82 -12.86 11.13 17.45
N PRO A 83 -14.06 10.73 16.98
CA PRO A 83 -14.63 9.43 17.30
C PRO A 83 -13.65 8.31 16.98
N SER A 84 -13.56 7.31 17.87
CA SER A 84 -12.68 6.15 17.68
C SER A 84 -12.89 5.52 16.31
N GLU A 85 -11.79 5.10 15.70
CA GLU A 85 -11.77 4.44 14.40
C GLU A 85 -12.84 3.35 14.30
N LYS A 86 -13.54 3.31 13.16
CA LYS A 86 -14.49 2.23 12.85
C LYS A 86 -13.78 0.94 12.42
N ILE A 87 -12.46 1.00 12.26
CA ILE A 87 -11.62 -0.08 11.77
C ILE A 87 -11.01 -0.80 12.96
N ASN A 88 -10.92 -2.14 12.87
CA ASN A 88 -10.26 -2.93 13.89
C ASN A 88 -8.76 -2.56 13.96
N PRO A 89 -8.21 -2.19 15.14
CA PRO A 89 -6.80 -1.88 15.29
C PRO A 89 -5.85 -2.96 14.77
N GLU A 90 -6.24 -4.24 14.85
CA GLU A 90 -5.43 -5.34 14.30
C GLU A 90 -5.22 -5.23 12.78
N PHE A 91 -6.15 -4.61 12.06
CA PHE A 91 -6.00 -4.37 10.62
C PHE A 91 -5.05 -3.22 10.35
N LEU A 92 -5.04 -2.21 11.21
CA LEU A 92 -4.11 -1.07 11.11
C LEU A 92 -2.68 -1.56 11.36
N ASP A 93 -2.47 -2.34 12.42
CA ASP A 93 -1.18 -2.97 12.71
C ASP A 93 -0.69 -3.86 11.55
N GLU A 94 -1.60 -4.58 10.88
CA GLU A 94 -1.24 -5.41 9.73
C GLU A 94 -0.79 -4.57 8.52
N ILE A 95 -1.44 -3.43 8.27
CA ILE A 95 -1.05 -2.48 7.21
C ILE A 95 0.28 -1.81 7.55
N CYS A 96 0.37 -1.17 8.72
CA CYS A 96 1.53 -0.37 9.10
C CYS A 96 2.78 -1.24 9.31
N LEU A 97 2.64 -2.42 9.91
CA LEU A 97 3.80 -3.17 10.43
C LEU A 97 4.15 -4.43 9.62
N LYS A 98 3.22 -4.95 8.79
CA LYS A 98 3.40 -6.25 8.13
C LYS A 98 3.07 -6.29 6.65
N THR A 99 2.65 -5.17 6.07
CA THR A 99 2.30 -5.09 4.65
C THR A 99 3.33 -4.20 3.94
N PRO A 100 3.98 -4.68 2.86
CA PRO A 100 4.84 -3.84 2.03
C PRO A 100 4.08 -2.59 1.59
N SER A 101 4.78 -1.46 1.55
CA SER A 101 4.23 -0.22 1.01
C SER A 101 4.08 -0.29 -0.51
N TYR A 102 3.79 0.83 -1.15
CA TYR A 102 3.85 1.01 -2.58
C TYR A 102 4.51 2.36 -2.90
N HIS A 103 5.16 2.48 -4.06
CA HIS A 103 5.68 3.76 -4.52
C HIS A 103 4.54 4.74 -4.80
N SER A 104 4.57 5.92 -4.20
CA SER A 104 3.65 7.03 -4.44
C SER A 104 4.40 8.34 -4.66
N TRP A 105 3.76 9.33 -5.30
CA TRP A 105 4.33 10.68 -5.46
C TRP A 105 4.20 11.48 -4.16
N GLN A 106 3.05 11.36 -3.51
CA GLN A 106 2.76 11.98 -2.22
C GLN A 106 2.79 10.94 -1.10
N GLN A 107 2.41 11.34 0.12
CA GLN A 107 2.22 10.38 1.22
C GLN A 107 1.21 9.31 0.78
N GLU A 108 1.54 8.04 1.00
CA GLU A 108 0.67 6.93 0.64
C GLU A 108 -0.66 7.00 1.41
N VAL A 109 -1.74 6.65 0.72
CA VAL A 109 -3.08 6.53 1.30
C VAL A 109 -3.56 5.09 1.19
N TRP A 110 -4.05 4.52 2.28
CA TRP A 110 -4.60 3.16 2.26
C TRP A 110 -6.12 3.17 2.36
N LEU A 111 -6.80 2.81 1.27
CA LEU A 111 -8.26 2.89 1.18
C LEU A 111 -8.96 1.74 1.94
N VAL A 112 -10.15 2.01 2.45
CA VAL A 112 -10.93 1.12 3.32
C VAL A 112 -12.33 0.92 2.72
N HIS A 113 -12.82 -0.31 2.72
CA HIS A 113 -14.18 -0.59 2.28
C HIS A 113 -14.76 -1.73 3.11
N CYS A 114 -16.07 -1.71 3.36
CA CYS A 114 -16.71 -2.67 4.28
C CYS A 114 -16.06 -2.71 5.69
N ASN A 115 -15.54 -1.58 6.19
CA ASN A 115 -14.85 -1.43 7.48
C ASN A 115 -13.53 -2.22 7.61
N GLU A 116 -12.88 -2.55 6.49
CA GLU A 116 -11.59 -3.21 6.47
C GLU A 116 -10.71 -2.62 5.36
N PRO A 117 -9.38 -2.51 5.54
CA PRO A 117 -8.47 -2.06 4.49
C PRO A 117 -8.62 -2.89 3.21
N CYS A 118 -8.60 -2.20 2.08
CA CYS A 118 -8.62 -2.83 0.77
C CYS A 118 -7.25 -3.42 0.44
N GLN A 119 -7.22 -4.32 -0.54
CA GLN A 119 -5.98 -4.79 -1.15
C GLN A 119 -5.44 -3.76 -2.12
N PHE A 120 -4.18 -3.34 -1.99
CA PHE A 120 -3.50 -2.62 -3.07
C PHE A 120 -3.12 -3.62 -4.17
N ILE A 121 -3.65 -3.41 -5.38
CA ILE A 121 -3.56 -4.40 -6.46
C ILE A 121 -2.72 -3.94 -7.65
N ALA A 122 -2.69 -2.64 -7.98
CA ALA A 122 -1.94 -2.11 -9.11
C ALA A 122 -1.84 -0.58 -9.09
N TYR A 123 -0.84 -0.06 -9.81
CA TYR A 123 -0.90 1.27 -10.40
C TYR A 123 -1.83 1.23 -11.62
N ALA A 124 -2.63 2.28 -11.83
CA ALA A 124 -3.67 2.32 -12.86
C ALA A 124 -3.50 3.51 -13.81
N ASP A 125 -3.74 3.23 -15.09
CA ASP A 125 -3.94 4.22 -16.14
C ASP A 125 -5.42 4.34 -16.51
N SER A 126 -5.75 5.28 -17.39
CA SER A 126 -7.12 5.50 -17.85
C SER A 126 -7.78 4.26 -18.48
N GLU A 127 -7.02 3.44 -19.20
CA GLU A 127 -7.55 2.25 -19.88
C GLU A 127 -7.97 1.17 -18.88
N MET A 128 -7.19 0.99 -17.81
CA MET A 128 -7.49 0.07 -16.72
C MET A 128 -8.76 0.44 -15.96
N LEU A 129 -9.11 1.73 -15.91
CA LEU A 129 -10.31 2.20 -15.21
C LEU A 129 -11.60 2.02 -16.03
N LYS A 130 -11.55 1.97 -17.37
CA LYS A 130 -12.73 1.82 -18.23
C LYS A 130 -13.71 0.70 -17.80
N PRO A 131 -13.28 -0.54 -17.51
CA PRO A 131 -14.19 -1.61 -17.12
C PRO A 131 -14.78 -1.45 -15.71
N ILE A 132 -14.17 -0.65 -14.84
CA ILE A 132 -14.55 -0.46 -13.43
C ILE A 132 -14.95 0.99 -13.14
N TRP A 133 -15.23 1.77 -14.17
CA TRP A 133 -15.38 3.23 -14.09
C TRP A 133 -16.46 3.63 -13.10
N ASP A 134 -17.61 2.95 -13.14
CA ASP A 134 -18.74 3.22 -12.26
C ASP A 134 -18.44 2.92 -10.78
N GLU A 135 -17.47 2.04 -10.50
CA GLU A 135 -17.06 1.71 -9.12
C GLU A 135 -16.16 2.80 -8.52
N VAL A 136 -15.25 3.36 -9.33
CA VAL A 136 -14.22 4.30 -8.87
C VAL A 136 -14.58 5.78 -9.09
N LYS A 137 -15.68 6.07 -9.79
CA LYS A 137 -16.09 7.44 -10.12
C LYS A 137 -16.28 8.32 -8.88
N ALA A 138 -16.85 7.77 -7.81
CA ALA A 138 -17.04 8.50 -6.57
C ALA A 138 -15.69 8.93 -5.97
N ASP A 139 -14.71 8.02 -5.96
CA ASP A 139 -13.37 8.33 -5.48
C ASP A 139 -12.70 9.41 -6.34
N ILE A 140 -12.85 9.36 -7.67
CA ILE A 140 -12.32 10.40 -8.58
C ILE A 140 -12.87 11.78 -8.22
N GLU A 141 -14.19 11.87 -8.00
CA GLU A 141 -14.87 13.11 -7.62
C GLU A 141 -14.40 13.61 -6.23
N GLU A 142 -14.19 12.71 -5.28
CA GLU A 142 -13.70 13.02 -3.93
C GLU A 142 -12.24 13.50 -3.91
N ASN A 143 -11.37 12.95 -4.78
CA ASN A 143 -9.99 13.45 -4.96
C ASN A 143 -9.97 14.86 -5.62
N GLY A 144 -11.11 15.34 -6.13
CA GLY A 144 -11.25 16.70 -6.65
C GLY A 144 -10.77 16.91 -8.09
N TYR A 145 -10.50 15.83 -8.83
CA TYR A 145 -10.07 15.89 -10.22
C TYR A 145 -11.26 15.92 -11.20
N PRO A 146 -11.17 16.68 -12.30
CA PRO A 146 -12.14 16.58 -13.39
C PRO A 146 -12.11 15.17 -14.00
N VAL A 147 -13.28 14.57 -14.22
CA VAL A 147 -13.42 13.25 -14.86
C VAL A 147 -12.66 13.16 -16.19
N GLU A 148 -12.76 14.18 -17.04
CA GLU A 148 -12.10 14.23 -18.34
C GLU A 148 -10.57 14.16 -18.21
N LEU A 149 -10.01 14.81 -17.17
CA LEU A 149 -8.57 14.74 -16.89
C LEU A 149 -8.14 13.30 -16.60
N ILE A 150 -8.92 12.58 -15.78
CA ILE A 150 -8.62 11.18 -15.44
C ILE A 150 -8.79 10.26 -16.65
N GLN A 151 -9.75 10.52 -17.53
CA GLN A 151 -9.94 9.71 -18.74
C GLN A 151 -8.81 9.89 -19.75
N ASP A 152 -8.26 11.09 -19.87
CA ASP A 152 -7.32 11.42 -20.94
C ASP A 152 -5.84 11.39 -20.51
N HIS A 153 -5.55 11.53 -19.21
CA HIS A 153 -4.19 11.81 -18.73
C HIS A 153 -3.69 10.90 -17.60
N LEU A 154 -4.49 9.99 -17.06
CA LEU A 154 -4.04 9.06 -16.02
C LEU A 154 -3.08 8.02 -16.62
N SER A 155 -1.87 7.93 -16.06
CA SER A 155 -0.80 7.06 -16.56
C SER A 155 0.00 6.49 -15.40
N ILE A 156 0.38 5.21 -15.49
CA ILE A 156 1.16 4.51 -14.46
C ILE A 156 2.52 5.19 -14.20
N ASP A 157 3.20 5.64 -15.27
CA ASP A 157 4.52 6.29 -15.19
C ASP A 157 4.44 7.80 -15.43
N GLY A 158 3.27 8.41 -15.22
CA GLY A 158 3.02 9.82 -15.51
C GLY A 158 2.98 10.71 -14.27
N ASP A 159 2.87 12.02 -14.51
CA ASP A 159 2.71 13.03 -13.47
C ASP A 159 1.36 12.92 -12.72
N LEU A 160 0.42 12.10 -13.22
CA LEU A 160 -0.88 11.82 -12.63
C LEU A 160 -1.11 10.31 -12.65
N THR A 161 -1.05 9.67 -11.48
CA THR A 161 -1.08 8.21 -11.34
C THR A 161 -2.23 7.77 -10.45
N GLY A 162 -2.87 6.64 -10.79
CA GLY A 162 -3.91 6.02 -9.97
C GLY A 162 -3.35 4.86 -9.14
N TYR A 163 -3.76 4.77 -7.88
CA TYR A 163 -3.49 3.64 -6.99
C TYR A 163 -4.77 2.84 -6.82
N LEU A 164 -4.80 1.66 -7.42
CA LEU A 164 -5.99 0.83 -7.48
C LEU A 164 -6.03 -0.15 -6.30
N PHE A 165 -7.14 -0.10 -5.58
CA PHE A 165 -7.45 -0.95 -4.46
C PHE A 165 -8.67 -1.83 -4.75
N GLN A 166 -8.75 -2.98 -4.08
CA GLN A 166 -9.90 -3.88 -4.17
C GLN A 166 -10.38 -4.32 -2.79
N CYS A 167 -11.67 -4.18 -2.52
CA CYS A 167 -12.27 -4.64 -1.28
C CYS A 167 -12.22 -6.17 -1.18
N ILE A 168 -11.69 -6.69 -0.07
CA ILE A 168 -11.58 -8.15 0.13
C ILE A 168 -12.94 -8.85 0.29
N HIS A 169 -13.99 -8.11 0.66
CA HIS A 169 -15.31 -8.66 0.96
C HIS A 169 -16.24 -8.65 -0.25
N CYS A 170 -16.41 -7.49 -0.89
CA CYS A 170 -17.33 -7.33 -2.01
C CYS A 170 -16.65 -7.28 -3.39
N GLN A 171 -15.31 -7.28 -3.45
CA GLN A 171 -14.51 -7.21 -4.67
C GLN A 171 -14.64 -5.90 -5.46
N GLN A 172 -15.38 -4.91 -4.92
CA GLN A 172 -15.47 -3.57 -5.48
C GLN A 172 -14.12 -2.86 -5.43
N HIS A 173 -13.82 -2.11 -6.48
CA HIS A 173 -12.60 -1.33 -6.60
C HIS A 173 -12.73 0.03 -5.93
N ARG A 174 -11.62 0.52 -5.39
CA ARG A 174 -11.43 1.86 -4.86
C ARG A 174 -10.19 2.47 -5.50
N LEU A 175 -10.16 3.79 -5.68
CA LEU A 175 -9.07 4.47 -6.37
C LEU A 175 -8.57 5.68 -5.57
N HIS A 176 -7.26 5.78 -5.39
CA HIS A 176 -6.62 7.04 -4.98
C HIS A 176 -5.86 7.60 -6.16
N ILE A 177 -5.80 8.93 -6.30
CA ILE A 177 -5.08 9.60 -7.38
C ILE A 177 -4.18 10.64 -6.75
N ASP A 178 -2.90 10.60 -7.09
CA ASP A 178 -1.96 11.67 -6.76
C ASP A 178 -1.23 12.17 -8.01
N CYS A 179 -0.51 13.28 -7.81
CA CYS A 179 0.31 13.88 -8.84
C CYS A 179 1.63 14.39 -8.26
N SER A 180 2.67 14.40 -9.10
CA SER A 180 4.02 14.92 -8.79
C SER A 180 4.17 16.42 -8.96
#